data_AF-A0A922ZA37-F1
#
_entry.id   AF-A0A922ZA37-F1
#
_cell.length_a   1.000
_cell.length_b   1.000
_cell.length_c   1.000
_cell.angle_alpha   90.00
_cell.angle_beta   90.00
_cell.angle_gamma   90.00
#
_symmetry.space_group_name_H-M   'P 1'
#
loop_
_entity.id
_entity.type
_entity.pdbx_description
1 polymer ?
#
loop_
_entity_poly.entity_id
_entity_poly.type
_entity_poly.pdbx_seq_one_letter_code
_entity_poly.pdbx_strand_id
1 'polypeptide(L)'
;MARSEQGFTLVEVLVSIVILSIVSFSLLNIFSQSLKTTNDSLNRTIANQVAQNTLHTLDRRASSIQDELSLSKLTPNESPCPFCAEINGQTFQVDVKETSSVTSDNTIELEVSVTTESMSTPINLKGVISNATLREPFPETAVPESEKNQ
;
A
#
# COMPACT_ATOMS: atom_id res chain seq x y z
N MET A 1 -33.18 66.35 5.62
CA MET A 1 -33.20 65.16 4.74
C MET A 1 -33.40 63.93 5.64
N ALA A 2 -34.62 63.43 5.77
CA ALA A 2 -34.89 62.23 6.55
C ALA A 2 -34.74 61.01 5.63
N ARG A 3 -33.74 60.16 5.90
CA ARG A 3 -33.57 58.88 5.21
C ARG A 3 -34.63 57.91 5.72
N SER A 4 -35.38 57.28 4.81
CA SER A 4 -36.23 56.14 5.15
C SER A 4 -35.34 54.89 5.24
N GLU A 5 -35.09 54.43 6.46
CA GLU A 5 -34.50 53.10 6.70
C GLU A 5 -35.59 52.05 6.44
N GLN A 6 -35.60 51.50 5.23
CA GLN A 6 -36.58 50.50 4.81
C GLN A 6 -36.09 49.13 5.28
N GLY A 7 -36.68 48.62 6.36
CA GLY A 7 -36.32 47.32 6.94
C GLY A 7 -36.74 46.14 6.07
N PHE A 8 -36.06 45.00 6.24
CA PHE A 8 -36.37 43.76 5.54
C PHE A 8 -37.73 43.19 5.93
N THR A 9 -38.44 42.59 4.97
CA THR A 9 -39.68 41.87 5.26
C THR A 9 -39.37 40.48 5.84
N LEU A 10 -40.23 39.95 6.71
CA LEU A 10 -40.07 38.60 7.24
C LEU A 10 -40.01 37.53 6.14
N VAL A 11 -40.75 37.73 5.05
CA VAL A 11 -40.78 36.81 3.91
C VAL A 11 -39.42 36.78 3.20
N GLU A 12 -38.78 37.92 3.02
CA GLU A 12 -37.46 38.03 2.38
C GLU A 12 -36.36 37.37 3.21
N VAL A 13 -36.41 37.54 4.53
CA VAL A 13 -35.50 36.84 5.46
C VAL A 13 -35.73 35.33 5.42
N LEU A 14 -36.99 34.89 5.39
CA LEU A 14 -37.35 33.48 5.31
C LEU A 14 -36.85 32.85 4.01
N VAL A 15 -37.06 33.51 2.87
CA VAL A 15 -36.55 33.06 1.56
C VAL A 15 -35.03 32.97 1.57
N SER A 16 -34.34 33.95 2.16
CA SER A 16 -32.88 33.95 2.25
C SER A 16 -32.34 32.76 3.07
N ILE A 17 -32.97 32.43 4.19
CA ILE A 17 -32.59 31.28 5.03
C ILE A 17 -32.84 29.96 4.29
N VAL A 18 -33.94 29.85 3.54
CA VAL A 18 -34.23 28.65 2.73
C VAL A 18 -33.20 28.47 1.62
N ILE A 19 -32.81 29.54 0.93
CA ILE A 19 -31.76 29.46 -0.10
C ILE A 19 -30.42 29.05 0.54
N LEU A 20 -30.06 29.68 1.66
CA LEU A 20 -28.82 29.38 2.38
C LEU A 20 -28.78 27.91 2.86
N SER A 21 -29.90 27.36 3.31
CA SER A 21 -29.95 25.99 3.84
C SER A 21 -29.75 24.95 2.73
N ILE A 22 -30.33 25.17 1.55
CA ILE A 22 -30.13 24.31 0.37
C ILE A 22 -28.65 24.27 -0.03
N VAL A 23 -28.00 25.44 -0.09
CA VAL A 23 -26.58 25.54 -0.43
C VAL A 23 -25.71 24.88 0.64
N SER A 24 -25.99 25.15 1.92
CA SER A 24 -25.23 24.59 3.05
C SER A 24 -25.28 23.07 3.07
N PHE A 25 -26.45 22.48 2.86
CA PHE A 25 -26.61 21.02 2.81
C PHE A 25 -25.81 20.38 1.67
N SER A 26 -25.77 21.06 0.52
CA SER A 26 -24.99 20.62 -0.64
C SER A 26 -23.49 20.62 -0.32
N LEU A 27 -22.99 21.67 0.34
CA LEU A 27 -21.59 21.77 0.75
C LEU A 27 -21.20 20.69 1.78
N LEU A 28 -22.06 20.42 2.77
CA LEU A 28 -21.80 19.37 3.78
C LEU A 28 -21.58 18.00 3.14
N ASN A 29 -22.36 17.64 2.11
CA ASN A 29 -22.18 16.38 1.39
C ASN A 29 -20.83 16.32 0.67
N ILE A 30 -20.39 17.42 0.06
CA ILE A 30 -19.08 17.51 -0.62
C ILE A 30 -17.95 17.35 0.40
N PHE A 31 -18.03 18.03 1.54
CA PHE A 31 -17.02 17.93 2.59
C PHE A 31 -16.92 16.52 3.18
N SER A 32 -18.05 15.85 3.42
CA SER A 32 -18.08 14.48 3.91
C SER A 32 -17.38 13.51 2.95
N GLN A 33 -17.69 13.60 1.65
CA GLN A 33 -17.05 12.79 0.62
C GLN A 33 -15.55 13.09 0.48
N SER A 34 -15.18 14.38 0.55
CA SER A 34 -13.77 14.81 0.47
C SER A 34 -12.95 14.28 1.65
N LEU A 35 -13.51 14.33 2.87
CA LEU A 35 -12.86 13.80 4.07
C LEU A 35 -12.71 12.27 3.98
N LYS A 36 -13.73 11.55 3.53
CA LYS A 36 -13.65 10.10 3.32
C LYS A 36 -12.56 9.74 2.31
N THR A 37 -12.52 10.44 1.18
CA THR A 37 -11.51 10.22 0.13
C THR A 37 -10.10 10.54 0.62
N THR A 38 -9.95 11.60 1.42
CA THR A 38 -8.67 11.97 2.02
C THR A 38 -8.17 10.88 2.97
N ASN A 39 -9.03 10.37 3.86
CA ASN A 39 -8.66 9.29 4.76
C ASN A 39 -8.33 7.99 4.01
N ASP A 40 -9.10 7.61 2.99
CA ASP A 40 -8.78 6.45 2.14
C ASP A 40 -7.39 6.63 1.47
N SER A 41 -7.09 7.82 0.98
CA SER A 41 -5.78 8.14 0.37
C SER A 41 -4.62 8.07 1.36
N LEU A 42 -4.83 8.57 2.59
CA LEU A 42 -3.85 8.46 3.67
C LEU A 42 -3.60 6.99 4.04
N ASN A 43 -4.67 6.22 4.21
CA ASN A 43 -4.57 4.81 4.56
C ASN A 43 -3.89 3.98 3.46
N ARG A 44 -4.17 4.27 2.18
CA ARG A 44 -3.45 3.67 1.05
C ARG A 44 -1.96 4.00 1.05
N THR A 45 -1.60 5.22 1.42
CA THR A 45 -0.20 5.64 1.54
C THR A 45 0.51 4.88 2.66
N ILE A 46 -0.13 4.78 3.83
CA ILE A 46 0.39 4.01 4.97
C ILE A 46 0.50 2.52 4.62
N ALA A 47 -0.54 1.93 4.02
CA ALA A 47 -0.56 0.54 3.60
C ALA A 47 0.58 0.23 2.61
N ASN A 48 0.85 1.13 1.67
CA ASN A 48 1.98 0.99 0.74
C ASN A 48 3.33 1.01 1.48
N GLN A 49 3.51 1.91 2.45
CA GLN A 49 4.73 1.93 3.27
C GLN A 49 4.88 0.67 4.13
N VAL A 50 3.78 0.15 4.69
CA VAL A 50 3.78 -1.13 5.41
C VAL A 50 4.18 -2.27 4.46
N ALA A 51 3.65 -2.31 3.25
CA ALA A 51 4.01 -3.31 2.23
C ALA A 51 5.49 -3.24 1.85
N GLN A 52 6.02 -2.04 1.60
CA GLN A 52 7.44 -1.83 1.27
C GLN A 52 8.35 -2.23 2.43
N ASN A 53 8.01 -1.84 3.66
CA ASN A 53 8.78 -2.23 4.84
C ASN A 53 8.77 -3.76 5.05
N THR A 54 7.63 -4.40 4.79
CA THR A 54 7.50 -5.86 4.83
C THR A 54 8.43 -6.50 3.82
N LEU A 55 8.40 -6.04 2.56
CA LEU A 55 9.26 -6.54 1.50
C LEU A 55 10.74 -6.35 1.82
N HIS A 56 11.15 -5.18 2.30
CA HIS A 56 12.53 -4.93 2.75
C HIS A 56 12.95 -5.82 3.93
N THR A 57 12.02 -6.11 4.84
CA THR A 57 12.29 -7.01 5.96
C THR A 57 12.51 -8.44 5.46
N LEU A 58 11.71 -8.90 4.51
CA LEU A 58 11.87 -10.21 3.88
C LEU A 58 13.19 -10.28 3.10
N ASP A 59 13.53 -9.23 2.34
CA ASP A 59 14.77 -9.15 1.55
C ASP A 59 16.02 -9.22 2.43
N ARG A 60 16.02 -8.43 3.51
CA ARG A 60 17.09 -8.50 4.52
C ARG A 60 17.20 -9.90 5.13
N ARG A 61 16.10 -10.58 5.42
CA ARG A 61 16.13 -11.95 5.98
C ARG A 61 16.63 -12.96 4.94
N ALA A 62 16.21 -12.84 3.69
CA ALA A 62 16.67 -13.71 2.60
C ALA A 62 18.19 -13.66 2.46
N SER A 63 18.80 -12.47 2.51
CA SER A 63 20.26 -12.32 2.44
C SER A 63 21.05 -13.05 3.54
N SER A 64 20.40 -13.41 4.66
CA SER A 64 21.01 -14.15 5.76
C SER A 64 20.84 -15.67 5.67
N ILE A 65 20.00 -16.14 4.74
CA ILE A 65 19.73 -17.57 4.51
C ILE A 65 20.76 -18.08 3.50
N GLN A 66 21.56 -19.06 3.90
CA GLN A 66 22.59 -19.68 3.03
C GLN A 66 22.08 -20.91 2.27
N ASP A 67 20.93 -21.45 2.69
CA ASP A 67 20.30 -22.64 2.12
C ASP A 67 19.16 -22.26 1.16
N GLU A 68 18.40 -23.26 0.69
CA GLU A 68 17.19 -23.07 -0.13
C GLU A 68 16.26 -21.99 0.45
N LEU A 69 15.95 -20.99 -0.38
CA LEU A 69 15.08 -19.90 -0.02
C LEU A 69 13.63 -20.41 -0.01
N SER A 70 12.90 -20.17 1.09
CA SER A 70 11.48 -20.52 1.19
C SER A 70 10.73 -19.48 2.03
N LEU A 71 9.48 -19.18 1.66
CA LEU A 71 8.67 -18.18 2.37
C LEU A 71 8.48 -18.51 3.86
N SER A 72 8.31 -19.79 4.20
CA SER A 72 8.18 -20.28 5.57
C SER A 72 9.39 -19.99 6.47
N LYS A 73 10.60 -19.84 5.89
CA LYS A 73 11.82 -19.47 6.61
C LYS A 73 11.93 -17.94 6.80
N LEU A 74 11.29 -17.17 5.94
CA LEU A 74 11.31 -15.71 5.98
C LEU A 74 10.26 -15.15 6.95
N THR A 75 9.12 -15.83 7.08
CA THR A 75 8.03 -15.46 7.98
C THR A 75 8.25 -16.05 9.37
N PRO A 76 8.23 -15.24 10.45
CA PRO A 76 8.34 -15.78 11.80
C PRO A 76 7.02 -16.44 12.22
N ASN A 77 7.11 -17.62 12.85
CA ASN A 77 5.96 -18.43 13.25
C ASN A 77 5.29 -18.01 14.57
N GLU A 78 5.80 -16.97 15.24
CA GLU A 78 5.44 -16.66 16.63
C GLU A 78 4.22 -15.73 16.80
N SER A 79 3.68 -15.16 15.72
CA SER A 79 2.55 -14.21 15.77
C SER A 79 1.45 -14.59 14.78
N PRO A 80 0.16 -14.41 15.13
CA PRO A 80 -0.96 -14.57 14.18
C PRO A 80 -0.82 -13.66 12.96
N CYS A 81 -0.07 -12.57 13.07
CA CYS A 81 0.36 -11.76 11.93
C CYS A 81 1.72 -11.11 12.22
N PRO A 82 2.81 -11.58 11.59
CA PRO A 82 4.16 -11.13 11.91
C PRO A 82 4.53 -9.75 11.36
N PHE A 83 3.80 -9.26 10.36
CA PHE A 83 4.06 -7.98 9.69
C PHE A 83 2.93 -6.96 9.90
N CYS A 84 1.92 -7.29 10.70
CA CYS A 84 0.84 -6.37 11.02
C CYS A 84 1.34 -5.18 11.83
N ALA A 85 0.75 -4.02 11.58
CA ALA A 85 1.06 -2.80 12.27
C ALA A 85 -0.22 -2.09 12.72
N GLU A 86 -0.18 -1.49 13.90
CA GLU A 86 -1.20 -0.56 14.35
C GLU A 86 -0.65 0.86 14.22
N ILE A 87 -1.28 1.68 13.37
CA ILE A 87 -0.85 3.05 13.09
C ILE A 87 -2.08 3.94 13.20
N ASN A 88 -2.02 4.95 14.09
CA ASN A 88 -3.13 5.87 14.35
C ASN A 88 -4.44 5.18 14.80
N GLY A 89 -4.33 4.08 15.56
CA GLY A 89 -5.49 3.29 16.02
C GLY A 89 -6.16 2.47 14.91
N GLN A 90 -5.52 2.37 13.75
CA GLN A 90 -5.96 1.55 12.63
C GLN A 90 -5.00 0.36 12.48
N THR A 91 -5.56 -0.85 12.45
CA THR A 91 -4.79 -2.07 12.22
C THR A 91 -4.65 -2.34 10.72
N PHE A 92 -3.40 -2.51 10.27
CA PHE A 92 -3.05 -2.93 8.92
C PHE A 92 -2.68 -4.41 8.94
N GLN A 93 -3.53 -5.21 8.31
CA GLN A 93 -3.34 -6.65 8.15
C GLN A 93 -2.45 -6.91 6.93
N VAL A 94 -1.47 -7.80 7.07
CA VAL A 94 -0.48 -8.07 6.02
C VAL A 94 -0.47 -9.56 5.71
N ASP A 95 -0.78 -9.89 4.47
CA ASP A 95 -0.71 -11.23 3.91
C ASP A 95 0.44 -11.30 2.90
N VAL A 96 1.30 -12.31 3.01
CA VAL A 96 2.39 -12.55 2.05
C VAL A 96 2.15 -13.89 1.37
N LYS A 97 2.11 -13.90 0.04
CA LYS A 97 1.87 -15.10 -0.77
C LYS A 97 2.92 -15.24 -1.85
N GLU A 98 3.38 -16.46 -2.08
CA GLU A 98 4.22 -16.78 -3.23
C GLU A 98 3.35 -16.79 -4.50
N THR A 99 3.83 -16.16 -5.57
CA THR A 99 3.03 -15.93 -6.79
C THR A 99 3.38 -16.91 -7.92
N SER A 100 4.59 -17.45 -7.93
CA SER A 100 5.10 -18.30 -9.00
C SER A 100 5.82 -19.52 -8.45
N SER A 101 5.59 -20.70 -9.04
CA SER A 101 6.27 -21.96 -8.70
C SER A 101 7.66 -22.12 -9.36
N VAL A 102 8.22 -21.06 -9.96
CA VAL A 102 9.57 -21.08 -10.51
C VAL A 102 10.52 -20.53 -9.43
N THR A 103 10.67 -21.32 -8.38
CA THR A 103 11.75 -21.18 -7.41
C THR A 103 13.02 -21.67 -8.10
N SER A 104 13.88 -20.75 -8.52
CA SER A 104 15.31 -21.08 -8.47
C SER A 104 15.67 -21.23 -6.98
N ASP A 105 16.60 -22.11 -6.63
CA ASP A 105 17.02 -22.34 -5.22
C ASP A 105 17.25 -21.05 -4.41
N ASN A 106 17.62 -19.98 -5.12
CA ASN A 106 18.00 -18.70 -4.55
C ASN A 106 17.04 -17.52 -4.82
N THR A 107 15.84 -17.74 -5.38
CA THR A 107 14.90 -16.64 -5.71
C THR A 107 13.44 -17.04 -5.49
N ILE A 108 12.63 -16.13 -4.94
CA ILE A 108 11.19 -16.27 -4.76
C ILE A 108 10.46 -15.04 -5.29
N GLU A 109 9.37 -15.24 -6.03
CA GLU A 109 8.41 -14.20 -6.36
C GLU A 109 7.23 -14.21 -5.39
N LEU A 110 6.93 -13.05 -4.81
CA LEU A 110 5.89 -12.91 -3.79
C LEU A 110 5.04 -11.66 -3.98
N GLU A 111 3.83 -11.73 -3.46
CA GLU A 111 2.87 -10.64 -3.38
C GLU A 111 2.57 -10.36 -1.91
N VAL A 112 2.78 -9.10 -1.52
CA VAL A 112 2.42 -8.57 -0.20
C VAL A 112 1.11 -7.82 -0.34
N SER A 113 0.05 -8.32 0.29
CA SER A 113 -1.26 -7.70 0.34
C SER A 113 -1.47 -7.04 1.70
N VAL A 114 -1.81 -5.76 1.71
CA VAL A 114 -2.11 -5.00 2.93
C VAL A 114 -3.57 -4.57 2.92
N THR A 115 -4.30 -4.90 3.99
CA THR A 115 -5.72 -4.59 4.17
C THR A 115 -5.96 -3.85 5.48
N THR A 116 -7.03 -3.07 5.52
CA THR A 116 -7.55 -2.46 6.76
C THR A 116 -9.04 -2.22 6.63
N GLU A 117 -9.74 -2.10 7.76
CA GLU A 117 -11.22 -1.98 7.81
C GLU A 117 -11.77 -0.74 7.10
N SER A 118 -11.01 0.36 7.08
CA SER A 118 -11.44 1.63 6.47
C SER A 118 -11.15 1.74 4.98
N MET A 119 -10.38 0.80 4.42
CA MET A 119 -9.99 0.80 3.01
C MET A 119 -10.98 0.00 2.17
N SER A 120 -11.36 0.56 1.03
CA SER A 120 -12.27 -0.10 0.09
C SER A 120 -11.62 -1.23 -0.70
N THR A 121 -10.30 -1.17 -0.92
CA THR A 121 -9.53 -2.17 -1.66
C THR A 121 -8.16 -2.40 -1.02
N PRO A 122 -7.63 -3.63 -1.05
CA PRO A 122 -6.26 -3.91 -0.61
C PRO A 122 -5.21 -3.18 -1.46
N ILE A 123 -4.03 -2.97 -0.88
CA ILE A 123 -2.81 -2.67 -1.63
C ILE A 123 -2.06 -3.98 -1.84
N ASN A 124 -1.73 -4.28 -3.09
CA ASN A 124 -0.93 -5.44 -3.46
C ASN A 124 0.41 -4.97 -4.03
N LEU A 125 1.51 -5.44 -3.45
CA LEU A 125 2.86 -5.15 -3.88
C LEU A 125 3.54 -6.46 -4.29
N LYS A 126 3.87 -6.58 -5.58
CA LYS A 126 4.65 -7.71 -6.09
C LYS A 126 6.14 -7.43 -5.94
N GLY A 127 6.89 -8.47 -5.60
CA GLY A 127 8.33 -8.41 -5.37
C GLY A 127 9.02 -9.70 -5.75
N VAL A 128 10.32 -9.59 -6.02
CA VAL A 128 11.22 -10.72 -6.18
C VAL A 128 12.30 -10.59 -5.11
N ILE A 129 12.52 -11.65 -4.36
CA ILE A 129 13.52 -11.69 -3.28
C ILE A 129 14.52 -12.78 -3.60
N SER A 130 15.79 -12.50 -3.38
CA SER A 130 16.88 -13.46 -3.61
C SER A 130 17.85 -13.49 -2.43
N ASN A 131 18.39 -14.66 -2.15
CA ASN A 131 19.53 -14.83 -1.24
C ASN A 131 20.86 -15.02 -2.01
N ALA A 132 20.85 -14.95 -3.34
CA ALA A 132 22.05 -15.10 -4.15
C ALA A 132 23.08 -14.04 -3.73
N THR A 133 24.23 -14.51 -3.26
CA THR A 133 25.37 -13.63 -3.03
C THR A 133 26.02 -13.30 -4.38
N LEU A 134 26.60 -12.11 -4.54
CA LEU A 134 27.42 -11.69 -5.70
C LEU A 134 28.63 -12.61 -6.01
N ARG A 135 28.70 -13.80 -5.39
CA ARG A 135 29.73 -14.82 -5.53
C ARG A 135 29.31 -15.98 -6.45
N GLU A 136 28.06 -16.01 -6.91
CA GLU A 136 27.72 -16.91 -8.01
C GLU A 136 28.53 -16.47 -9.25
N PRO A 137 29.35 -17.37 -9.83
CA PRO A 137 30.09 -17.01 -11.03
C PRO A 137 29.09 -16.60 -12.10
N PHE A 138 29.28 -15.42 -12.67
CA PHE A 138 28.53 -15.01 -13.85
C PHE A 138 28.60 -16.14 -14.88
N PRO A 139 27.49 -16.52 -15.52
CA PRO A 139 27.52 -17.55 -16.54
C PRO A 139 28.54 -17.14 -17.60
N GLU A 140 29.65 -17.87 -17.66
CA GLU A 140 30.66 -17.66 -18.68
C GLU A 140 29.98 -17.94 -20.01
N THR A 141 29.92 -16.92 -20.88
CA THR A 141 29.52 -17.12 -22.26
C THR A 141 30.44 -18.18 -22.84
N ALA A 142 29.92 -19.34 -23.21
CA ALA A 142 30.70 -20.42 -23.80
C ALA A 142 31.53 -19.85 -24.95
N VAL A 143 32.85 -19.77 -24.75
CA VAL A 143 33.78 -19.42 -25.82
C VAL A 143 33.70 -20.58 -26.80
N PRO A 144 33.27 -20.36 -28.06
CA PRO A 144 33.21 -21.43 -29.04
C PRO A 144 34.62 -22.00 -29.19
N GLU A 145 34.73 -23.31 -28.98
CA GLU A 145 35.96 -24.08 -29.07
C GLU A 145 36.62 -23.78 -30.41
N SER A 146 37.76 -23.07 -30.40
CA SER A 146 38.50 -22.80 -31.61
C SER A 146 38.96 -24.14 -32.17
N GLU A 147 38.41 -24.52 -33.32
CA GLU A 147 38.87 -25.65 -34.13
C GLU A 147 40.41 -25.62 -34.21
N LYS A 148 41.06 -26.57 -33.54
CA LYS A 148 42.46 -26.89 -33.82
C LYS A 148 42.54 -27.47 -35.23
N ASN A 149 42.83 -26.62 -36.20
CA ASN A 149 43.33 -27.05 -37.50
C ASN A 149 44.87 -27.14 -37.45
N GLN A 150 45.34 -28.35 -37.80
CA GLN A 150 46.70 -28.78 -38.18
C GLN A 150 47.78 -28.89 -37.10
#